data_AF-A0A2L2YYY0-F1
#
_entry.id   AF-A0A2L2YYY0-F1
#
_cell.length_a   1.000
_cell.length_b   1.000
_cell.length_c   1.000
_cell.angle_alpha   90.00
_cell.angle_beta   90.00
_cell.angle_gamma   90.00
#
_symmetry.space_group_name_H-M   'P 1'
#
loop_
_entity.id
_entity.type
_entity.pdbx_description
1 polymer ?
#
loop_
_entity_poly.entity_id
_entity_poly.type
_entity_poly.pdbx_seq_one_letter_code
_entity_poly.pdbx_strand_id
1 'polypeptide(L)' 'ICSPSTPCGWELYEAYSRTVTNFVKSPCDCPTDTHCARWYDYLSKAADVLRCINISPEVSATANHS' A
#
# COMPACT_ATOMS: atom_id res chain seq x y z
N ILE A 1 -6.52 0.36 -14.58
CA ILE A 1 -6.56 -0.69 -13.52
C ILE A 1 -5.15 -1.26 -13.37
N CYS A 2 -4.65 -1.46 -12.15
CA CYS A 2 -3.32 -2.03 -11.90
C CYS A 2 -3.29 -3.53 -12.23
N SER A 3 -2.18 -4.02 -12.81
CA SER A 3 -1.98 -5.47 -12.99
C SER A 3 -1.59 -6.14 -11.66
N PRO A 4 -1.74 -7.47 -11.50
CA PRO A 4 -1.41 -8.17 -10.25
C PRO A 4 0.05 -8.00 -9.79
N SER A 5 0.97 -7.78 -10.73
CA SER A 5 2.39 -7.56 -10.45
C SER A 5 2.78 -6.09 -10.34
N THR A 6 1.88 -5.16 -10.72
CA THR A 6 2.11 -3.73 -10.64
C THR A 6 1.80 -3.23 -9.22
N PRO A 7 2.77 -2.59 -8.53
CA PRO A 7 2.47 -1.88 -7.29
C PRO A 7 1.40 -0.81 -7.53
N CYS A 8 0.41 -0.72 -6.65
CA CYS A 8 -0.57 0.37 -6.70
C CYS A 8 -0.02 1.67 -6.09
N GLY A 9 1.03 1.56 -5.27
CA GLY A 9 1.76 2.70 -4.75
C GLY A 9 2.99 2.30 -3.96
N TRP A 10 3.64 3.31 -3.41
CA TRP A 10 4.82 3.19 -2.56
C TRP A 10 4.70 4.16 -1.39
N GLU A 11 5.13 3.73 -0.21
CA GLU A 11 5.33 4.63 0.92
C GLU A 11 6.82 4.74 1.19
N LEU A 12 7.36 5.94 1.03
CA LEU A 12 8.76 6.22 1.31
C LEU A 12 8.89 6.59 2.78
N TYR A 13 9.88 6.01 3.46
CA TYR A 13 10.13 6.28 4.87
C TYR A 13 11.60 6.64 5.11
N GLU A 14 11.87 7.33 6.22
CA GLU A 14 13.26 7.49 6.67
C GLU A 14 13.85 6.15 7.13
N ALA A 15 15.01 5.78 6.60
CA ALA A 15 15.58 4.44 6.77
C ALA A 15 15.78 4.03 8.24
N TYR A 16 16.16 4.98 9.11
CA TYR A 16 16.44 4.73 10.52
C TYR A 16 15.17 4.66 11.37
N SER A 17 14.30 5.67 11.30
CA SER A 17 13.11 5.79 12.15
C SER A 17 11.88 5.07 11.61
N ARG A 18 11.89 4.70 10.33
CA ARG A 18 10.73 4.18 9.58
C ARG A 18 9.53 5.12 9.59
N THR A 19 9.76 6.41 9.82
CA THR A 19 8.74 7.43 9.68
C THR A 19 8.43 7.63 8.21
N VAL A 20 7.16 7.39 7.81
CA VAL A 20 6.69 7.64 6.44
C VAL A 20 6.77 9.13 6.14
N THR A 21 7.45 9.48 5.06
CA THR A 21 7.65 10.86 4.62
C THR A 21 6.84 11.19 3.37
N ASN A 22 6.55 10.20 2.54
CA ASN A 22 5.86 10.42 1.28
C ASN A 22 5.06 9.19 0.83
N PHE A 23 3.97 9.44 0.12
CA PHE A 23 3.20 8.43 -0.58
C PHE A 23 3.21 8.70 -2.09
N VAL A 24 3.66 7.72 -2.86
CA VAL A 24 3.75 7.79 -4.32
C VAL A 24 2.71 6.84 -4.92
N LYS A 25 1.62 7.41 -5.43
CA LYS A 25 0.57 6.66 -6.13
C LYS A 25 1.04 6.25 -7.53
N SER A 26 0.80 5.01 -7.93
CA SER A 26 0.97 4.59 -9.32
C SER A 26 -0.09 5.21 -10.24
N PRO A 27 0.18 5.40 -11.54
CA PRO A 27 -0.81 5.90 -12.51
C PRO A 27 -1.83 4.81 -12.91
N CYS A 28 -2.38 4.10 -11.92
CA CYS A 28 -3.42 3.10 -12.06
C CYS A 28 -4.23 3.03 -10.76
N ASP A 29 -5.48 2.59 -10.87
CA ASP A 29 -6.33 2.30 -9.72
C ASP A 29 -6.50 0.79 -9.52
N CYS A 30 -6.70 0.40 -8.27
CA CYS A 30 -7.00 -0.99 -7.95
C CYS A 30 -8.38 -1.41 -8.51
N PRO A 31 -8.54 -2.69 -8.88
CA PRO A 31 -9.85 -3.23 -9.26
C PRO A 31 -10.92 -3.01 -8.17
N THR A 32 -12.20 -3.06 -8.56
CA THR A 32 -13.32 -3.11 -7.62
C THR A 32 -13.11 -4.23 -6.59
N ASP A 33 -13.57 -4.02 -5.36
CA ASP A 33 -13.43 -4.95 -4.22
C ASP A 33 -11.99 -5.21 -3.74
N THR A 34 -11.05 -4.40 -4.22
CA THR A 34 -9.66 -4.40 -3.72
C THR A 34 -9.26 -3.01 -3.24
N HIS A 35 -8.32 -2.94 -2.31
CA HIS A 35 -7.72 -1.68 -1.86
C HIS A 35 -6.19 -1.77 -1.88
N CYS A 36 -5.56 -0.61 -1.99
CA CYS A 36 -4.10 -0.51 -2.02
C CYS A 36 -3.55 -0.58 -0.60
N ALA A 37 -2.78 -1.61 -0.27
CA ALA A 37 -2.22 -1.80 1.07
C ALA A 37 -0.78 -2.31 1.02
N ARG A 38 -0.05 -2.14 2.13
CA ARG A 38 1.35 -2.59 2.26
C ARG A 38 1.44 -4.09 2.01
N TRP A 39 2.37 -4.47 1.14
CA TRP A 39 2.63 -5.85 0.75
C TRP A 39 4.03 -6.31 1.13
N TYR A 40 5.03 -5.46 0.92
CA TYR A 40 6.43 -5.83 1.10
C TYR A 40 7.28 -4.62 1.44
N ASP A 41 8.14 -4.74 2.45
CA ASP A 41 9.13 -3.73 2.81
C ASP A 41 10.39 -3.86 1.94
N TYR A 42 10.62 -2.89 1.06
CA TYR A 42 11.83 -2.80 0.23
C TYR A 42 12.94 -2.04 0.96
N LEU A 43 13.55 -2.71 1.93
CA LEU A 43 14.58 -2.18 2.85
C LEU A 43 15.68 -1.37 2.18
N SER A 44 16.21 -1.84 1.04
CA SER A 44 17.32 -1.17 0.35
C SER A 44 16.93 0.16 -0.31
N LYS A 45 15.64 0.45 -0.41
CA LYS A 45 15.08 1.71 -0.93
C LYS A 45 14.38 2.54 0.13
N ALA A 46 14.38 2.08 1.39
CA ALA A 46 13.63 2.70 2.47
C ALA A 46 12.17 2.98 2.07
N ALA A 47 11.50 1.96 1.54
CA ALA A 47 10.15 2.09 1.00
C ALA A 47 9.31 0.83 1.19
N ASP A 48 8.03 1.00 1.52
CA ASP A 48 7.03 -0.07 1.46
C ASP A 48 6.40 -0.11 0.07
N VAL A 49 6.32 -1.30 -0.50
CA VAL A 49 5.59 -1.62 -1.74
C VAL A 49 4.13 -1.86 -1.38
N LEU A 50 3.21 -1.12 -2.00
CA LEU A 50 1.78 -1.36 -1.85
C LEU A 50 1.22 -2.10 -3.07
N ARG A 51 0.34 -3.07 -2.83
CA ARG A 51 -0.37 -3.84 -3.87
C ARG A 51 -1.87 -3.85 -3.60
N CYS A 52 -2.63 -4.12 -4.64
CA CYS A 52 -4.08 -4.31 -4.51
C CYS A 52 -4.34 -5.63 -3.79
N ILE A 53 -4.99 -5.55 -2.64
CA ILE A 53 -5.44 -6.70 -1.85
C ILE A 53 -6.95 -6.73 -1.78
N ASN A 54 -7.54 -7.93 -1.75
CA ASN A 54 -8.98 -8.07 -1.61
C ASN A 54 -9.44 -7.45 -0.29
N ILE A 55 -10.55 -6.73 -0.34
CA ILE A 55 -11.26 -6.28 0.84
C ILE A 55 -11.95 -7.51 1.42
N SER A 56 -11.25 -8.26 2.28
CA SER A 56 -11.93 -9.26 3.13
C SER A 56 -12.93 -8.51 4.01
N PRO A 57 -14.17 -9.00 4.20
CA PRO A 57 -15.16 -8.36 5.06
C PRO A 57 -14.69 -8.13 6.51
N GLU A 58 -13.60 -8.77 6.96
CA GLU A 58 -12.98 -8.51 8.27
C GLU A 58 -12.19 -7.18 8.34
N VAL A 59 -11.60 -6.70 7.24
CA VAL A 59 -10.75 -5.49 7.22
C VAL A 59 -11.58 -4.20 7.17
N SER A 60 -12.83 -4.27 6.73
CA SER A 60 -13.76 -3.13 6.78
C SER A 60 -14.18 -2.78 8.22
N ALA A 61 -13.95 -3.66 9.20
CA ALA A 61 -14.38 -3.45 10.58
C ALA A 61 -13.39 -2.65 11.44
N THR A 62 -12.12 -2.49 11.02
CA THR A 62 -11.10 -1.76 11.79
C THR A 62 -10.87 -0.32 11.32
N ALA A 63 -11.53 0.13 10.26
CA ALA A 63 -11.48 1.53 9.82
C ALA A 63 -12.38 2.48 10.65
N ASN A 64 -13.12 1.97 11.66
CA ASN A 64 -14.06 2.71 12.50
C ASN A 64 -13.68 2.71 13.99
N HIS A 65 -12.43 2.97 14.33
CA HIS A 65 -12.11 3.48 15.67
C HIS A 65 -11.20 4.70 15.55
N SER A 66 -11.85 5.86 15.43
CA SER A 66 -11.32 7.17 15.86
C SER A 66 -12.01 7.56 17.17
#